data_AF-A0A382ET66-F1
#
_entry.id   AF-A0A382ET66-F1
#
_cell.length_a   1.000
_cell.length_b   1.000
_cell.length_c   1.000
_cell.angle_alpha   90.00
_cell.angle_beta   90.00
_cell.angle_gamma   90.00
#
_symmetry.space_group_name_H-M   'P 1'
#
loop_
_entity.id
_entity.type
_entity.pdbx_description
1 polymer ?
#
loop_
_entity_poly.entity_id
_entity_poly.type
_entity_poly.pdbx_seq_one_letter_code
_entity_poly.pdbx_strand_id
1 'polypeptide(L)'
;MAKKVILETGKTFGEFSLLTNYTSKDCTLQNINLETDLGGLKLRHPFLSAAMTSVTGYEMALALGKEGGLGVLPARLSVKEQVSIIEKIKSYEMGFVEDPITVRETATIDEVVRLVEKHGHSKVPIADRNNVFLGLFSFDRYLEANATPGEEATKIMIEPKDLPITKNSDISLKDAKKELSEKNYLIVLDDLGRLVKIAFRKDVENIPVAAAVSTHRGWKRRVQSCVEVGVDMIVVDTSDAHNEFTAKVIEDFKGMKTGLPICVGNVITYDGAKFLMEKGADVVKVGMSSGSICTTQREKATGRSPMTALLESSRAQEDYVKETGTYVPL
;
A
#
# COMPACT_ATOMS: atom_id res chain seq x y z
N MET A 1 25.89 15.30 29.95
CA MET A 1 27.26 15.16 29.40
C MET A 1 27.28 13.99 28.44
N ALA A 2 28.01 14.10 27.32
CA ALA A 2 28.21 13.00 26.39
C ALA A 2 29.03 11.88 27.08
N LYS A 3 28.51 10.65 27.09
CA LYS A 3 29.17 9.50 27.74
C LYS A 3 30.10 8.72 26.81
N LYS A 4 29.98 8.91 25.50
CA LYS A 4 30.73 8.19 24.46
C LYS A 4 30.92 9.10 23.24
N VAL A 5 32.11 9.08 22.65
CA VAL A 5 32.42 9.74 21.37
C VAL A 5 32.76 8.65 20.35
N ILE A 6 32.10 8.69 19.20
CA ILE A 6 32.39 7.79 18.07
C ILE A 6 33.27 8.58 17.10
N LEU A 7 34.47 8.08 16.84
CA LEU A 7 35.44 8.74 15.95
C LEU A 7 35.25 8.34 14.48
N GLU A 8 34.59 7.21 14.23
CA GLU A 8 34.26 6.76 12.88
C GLU A 8 33.22 7.68 12.25
N THR A 9 33.46 8.05 10.99
CA THR A 9 32.53 8.87 10.23
C THR A 9 31.26 8.09 9.89
N GLY A 10 30.13 8.77 10.01
CA GLY A 10 28.86 8.22 9.53
C GLY A 10 28.82 8.19 8.01
N LYS A 11 28.19 7.14 7.45
CA LYS A 11 28.06 6.89 6.02
C LYS A 11 26.59 6.96 5.60
N THR A 12 26.36 7.43 4.38
CA THR A 12 25.07 7.58 3.71
C THR A 12 24.95 6.59 2.54
N PHE A 13 23.75 6.43 1.96
CA PHE A 13 23.56 5.47 0.87
C PHE A 13 24.36 5.81 -0.39
N GLY A 14 24.57 7.10 -0.69
CA GLY A 14 25.33 7.55 -1.86
C GLY A 14 26.83 7.26 -1.81
N GLU A 15 27.34 6.78 -0.68
CA GLU A 15 28.75 6.43 -0.50
C GLU A 15 29.06 4.97 -0.87
N PHE A 16 28.06 4.20 -1.30
CA PHE A 16 28.20 2.78 -1.59
C PHE A 16 27.82 2.43 -3.03
N SER A 17 28.36 1.32 -3.51
CA SER A 17 27.94 0.65 -4.74
C SER A 17 27.82 -0.85 -4.46
N LEU A 18 26.90 -1.52 -5.13
CA LEU A 18 26.77 -2.96 -5.04
C LEU A 18 27.76 -3.62 -6.00
N LEU A 19 28.56 -4.57 -5.48
CA LEU A 19 29.39 -5.41 -6.31
C LEU A 19 28.53 -6.51 -6.94
N THR A 20 28.67 -6.71 -8.24
CA THR A 20 27.98 -7.80 -8.95
C THR A 20 28.53 -9.16 -8.53
N ASN A 21 27.67 -10.18 -8.52
CA ASN A 21 28.05 -11.57 -8.29
C ASN A 21 27.58 -12.48 -9.44
N TYR A 22 27.97 -13.75 -9.42
CA TYR A 22 27.50 -14.75 -10.38
C TYR A 22 25.96 -14.78 -10.44
N THR A 23 25.41 -14.64 -11.64
CA THR A 23 23.97 -14.72 -11.91
C THR A 23 23.70 -16.01 -12.68
N SER A 24 22.94 -16.93 -12.08
CA SER A 24 22.57 -18.19 -12.74
C SER A 24 21.56 -17.96 -13.86
N LYS A 25 21.39 -18.95 -14.75
CA LYS A 25 20.42 -18.88 -15.85
C LYS A 25 18.97 -18.76 -15.37
N ASP A 26 18.68 -19.21 -14.16
CA ASP A 26 17.34 -19.18 -13.57
C ASP A 26 17.00 -17.82 -12.93
N CYS A 27 18.00 -16.95 -12.73
CA CYS A 27 17.81 -15.60 -12.20
C CYS A 27 17.41 -14.62 -13.33
N THR A 28 16.19 -14.80 -13.83
CA THR A 28 15.56 -13.89 -14.81
C THR A 28 14.72 -12.84 -14.10
N LEU A 29 14.43 -11.72 -14.77
CA LEU A 29 13.61 -10.64 -14.19
C LEU A 29 12.24 -11.13 -13.71
N GLN A 30 11.64 -12.08 -14.42
CA GLN A 30 10.34 -12.67 -14.09
C GLN A 30 10.40 -13.58 -12.86
N ASN A 31 11.58 -14.11 -12.52
CA ASN A 31 11.78 -15.01 -11.40
C ASN A 31 12.25 -14.30 -10.12
N ILE A 32 12.49 -12.99 -10.15
CA ILE A 32 12.84 -12.21 -8.95
C ILE A 32 11.61 -12.07 -8.06
N ASN A 33 11.68 -12.61 -6.84
CA ASN A 33 10.63 -12.46 -5.83
C ASN A 33 10.97 -11.28 -4.89
N LEU A 34 10.02 -10.35 -4.75
CA LEU A 34 10.10 -9.20 -3.86
C LEU A 34 9.22 -9.34 -2.61
N GLU A 35 8.57 -10.49 -2.43
CA GLU A 35 7.77 -10.78 -1.24
C GLU A 35 8.61 -10.64 0.04
N THR A 36 8.00 -10.06 1.06
CA THR A 36 8.65 -9.82 2.35
C THR A 36 7.68 -10.11 3.49
N ASP A 37 8.23 -10.55 4.62
CA ASP A 37 7.50 -10.79 5.86
C ASP A 37 7.83 -9.69 6.86
N LEU A 38 6.82 -8.90 7.21
CA LEU A 38 6.92 -7.77 8.12
C LEU A 38 6.25 -8.10 9.46
N GLY A 39 6.92 -8.91 10.28
CA GLY A 39 6.44 -9.29 11.61
C GLY A 39 5.22 -10.22 11.58
N GLY A 40 5.13 -11.11 10.59
CA GLY A 40 3.99 -11.98 10.31
C GLY A 40 3.03 -11.42 9.26
N LEU A 41 3.16 -10.14 8.89
CA LEU A 41 2.39 -9.55 7.79
C LEU A 41 3.14 -9.72 6.46
N LYS A 42 2.63 -10.60 5.59
CA LYS A 42 3.20 -10.83 4.26
C LYS A 42 2.83 -9.71 3.29
N LEU A 43 3.83 -9.12 2.65
CA LEU A 43 3.69 -8.11 1.60
C LEU A 43 4.26 -8.66 0.29
N ARG A 44 3.70 -8.25 -0.85
CA ARG A 44 4.22 -8.61 -2.18
C ARG A 44 5.41 -7.74 -2.57
N HIS A 45 5.45 -6.52 -2.06
CA HIS A 45 6.49 -5.55 -2.32
C HIS A 45 6.99 -4.92 -1.01
N PRO A 46 8.30 -4.66 -0.87
CA PRO A 46 8.89 -4.14 0.36
C PRO A 46 8.74 -2.61 0.45
N PHE A 47 7.52 -2.12 0.24
CA PHE A 47 7.22 -0.69 0.23
C PHE A 47 6.19 -0.31 1.28
N LEU A 48 6.58 0.62 2.15
CA LEU A 48 5.72 1.25 3.13
C LEU A 48 5.63 2.74 2.82
N SER A 49 4.44 3.30 2.91
CA SER A 49 4.26 4.76 2.84
C SER A 49 4.56 5.41 4.19
N ALA A 50 5.14 6.60 4.17
CA ALA A 50 5.47 7.32 5.40
C ALA A 50 4.19 7.74 6.16
N ALA A 51 4.20 7.63 7.49
CA ALA A 51 3.11 8.04 8.36
C ALA A 51 2.98 9.57 8.49
N MET A 52 2.74 10.25 7.36
CA MET A 52 2.66 11.70 7.26
C MET A 52 1.38 12.10 6.52
N THR A 53 0.71 13.15 7.02
CA THR A 53 -0.55 13.64 6.41
C THR A 53 -0.37 14.18 5.00
N SER A 54 0.85 14.57 4.62
CA SER A 54 1.20 14.98 3.26
C SER A 54 1.53 13.82 2.31
N VAL A 55 1.55 12.59 2.81
CA VAL A 55 1.93 11.39 2.04
C VAL A 55 0.79 10.38 2.03
N THR A 56 0.28 10.02 3.20
CA THR A 56 -0.62 8.86 3.34
C THR A 56 -2.00 9.29 3.81
N GLY A 57 -2.88 9.47 2.82
CA GLY A 57 -4.33 9.54 2.98
C GLY A 57 -5.02 8.25 2.50
N TYR A 58 -6.31 8.33 2.20
CA TYR A 58 -7.08 7.19 1.69
C TYR A 58 -6.53 6.67 0.35
N GLU A 59 -6.27 7.58 -0.59
CA GLU A 59 -5.87 7.27 -1.96
C GLU A 59 -4.52 6.54 -1.99
N MET A 60 -3.52 7.08 -1.27
CA MET A 60 -2.19 6.46 -1.17
C MET A 60 -2.25 5.10 -0.47
N ALA A 61 -2.94 4.99 0.66
CA ALA A 61 -3.03 3.74 1.39
C ALA A 61 -3.74 2.65 0.58
N LEU A 62 -4.82 3.02 -0.13
CA LEU A 62 -5.55 2.12 -1.03
C LEU A 62 -4.69 1.68 -2.21
N ALA A 63 -4.05 2.63 -2.91
CA ALA A 63 -3.23 2.34 -4.08
C ALA A 63 -2.04 1.45 -3.72
N LEU A 64 -1.26 1.83 -2.70
CA LEU A 64 -0.09 1.04 -2.28
C LEU A 64 -0.49 -0.34 -1.76
N GLY A 65 -1.57 -0.44 -0.98
CA GLY A 65 -2.08 -1.73 -0.50
C GLY A 65 -2.56 -2.63 -1.64
N LYS A 66 -3.17 -2.07 -2.69
CA LYS A 66 -3.54 -2.82 -3.92
C LYS A 66 -2.32 -3.33 -4.68
N GLU A 67 -1.24 -2.57 -4.75
CA GLU A 67 0.03 -3.05 -5.32
C GLU A 67 0.71 -4.08 -4.39
N GLY A 68 0.24 -4.27 -3.15
CA GLY A 68 0.78 -5.24 -2.20
C GLY A 68 1.94 -4.71 -1.35
N GLY A 69 2.08 -3.38 -1.27
CA GLY A 69 2.81 -2.70 -0.19
C GLY A 69 1.90 -2.38 1.01
N LEU A 70 2.32 -1.47 1.88
CA LEU A 70 1.58 -1.12 3.10
C LEU A 70 1.39 0.39 3.29
N GLY A 71 0.13 0.81 3.31
CA GLY A 71 -0.28 2.17 3.67
C GLY A 71 -0.16 2.41 5.19
N VAL A 72 0.60 3.40 5.67
CA VAL A 72 0.66 3.73 7.11
C VAL A 72 -0.03 5.07 7.40
N LEU A 73 -1.23 5.00 7.99
CA LEU A 73 -2.02 6.19 8.29
C LEU A 73 -1.43 6.99 9.47
N PRO A 74 -1.19 8.30 9.32
CA PRO A 74 -0.52 9.12 10.33
C PRO A 74 -1.31 9.27 11.63
N ALA A 75 -0.61 9.28 12.77
CA ALA A 75 -1.19 9.52 14.08
C ALA A 75 -1.77 10.94 14.28
N ARG A 76 -1.42 11.88 13.38
CA ARG A 76 -1.93 13.26 13.39
C ARG A 76 -3.40 13.36 12.95
N LEU A 77 -3.93 12.35 12.25
CA LEU A 77 -5.36 12.28 11.99
C LEU A 77 -6.11 12.10 13.31
N SER A 78 -7.34 12.62 13.39
CA SER A 78 -8.22 12.26 14.49
C SER A 78 -8.47 10.75 14.48
N VAL A 79 -8.84 10.17 15.63
CA VAL A 79 -9.17 8.73 15.71
C VAL A 79 -10.30 8.40 14.72
N LYS A 80 -11.30 9.26 14.63
CA LYS A 80 -12.45 9.09 13.72
C LYS A 80 -12.02 9.05 12.25
N GLU A 81 -11.15 9.95 11.82
CA GLU A 81 -10.67 9.99 10.44
C GLU A 81 -9.81 8.76 10.11
N GLN A 82 -8.87 8.40 11.01
CA GLN A 82 -8.01 7.24 10.81
C GLN A 82 -8.84 5.95 10.69
N VAL A 83 -9.82 5.76 11.58
CA VAL A 83 -10.76 4.63 11.57
C VAL A 83 -11.60 4.63 10.29
N SER A 84 -12.16 5.77 9.90
CA SER A 84 -12.99 5.86 8.68
C SER A 84 -12.21 5.49 7.41
N ILE A 85 -10.93 5.84 7.33
CA ILE A 85 -10.09 5.46 6.19
C ILE A 85 -9.83 3.95 6.19
N ILE A 86 -9.48 3.36 7.35
CA ILE A 86 -9.28 1.91 7.46
C ILE A 86 -10.57 1.18 7.07
N GLU A 87 -11.70 1.55 7.65
CA GLU A 87 -13.00 0.96 7.36
C GLU A 87 -13.31 1.01 5.85
N LYS A 88 -13.12 2.15 5.19
CA LYS A 88 -13.30 2.28 3.73
C LYS A 88 -12.37 1.38 2.91
N ILE A 89 -11.13 1.15 3.37
CA ILE A 89 -10.17 0.26 2.69
C ILE A 89 -10.55 -1.21 2.93
N LYS A 90 -10.92 -1.58 4.14
CA LYS A 90 -11.30 -2.96 4.47
C LYS A 90 -12.66 -3.34 3.87
N SER A 91 -13.57 -2.37 3.77
CA SER A 91 -14.83 -2.48 3.03
C SER A 91 -14.66 -2.30 1.53
N TYR A 92 -13.43 -2.17 1.01
CA TYR A 92 -13.21 -2.09 -0.42
C TYR A 92 -13.56 -3.44 -1.04
N GLU A 93 -14.76 -3.51 -1.60
CA GLU A 93 -15.28 -4.67 -2.28
C GLU A 93 -15.13 -4.54 -3.79
N MET A 94 -15.39 -5.66 -4.48
CA MET A 94 -15.86 -5.63 -5.86
C MET A 94 -17.00 -4.61 -5.95
N GLY A 95 -16.83 -3.59 -6.78
CA GLY A 95 -17.85 -2.57 -7.00
C GLY A 95 -18.58 -2.82 -8.31
N PHE A 96 -19.91 -2.71 -8.27
CA PHE A 96 -20.63 -2.26 -9.45
C PHE A 96 -20.34 -0.77 -9.63
N VAL A 97 -19.88 -0.39 -10.81
CA VAL A 97 -19.97 0.99 -11.27
C VAL A 97 -21.35 1.11 -11.90
N GLU A 98 -22.28 1.64 -11.11
CA GLU A 98 -23.62 2.05 -11.57
C GLU A 98 -23.46 3.29 -12.48
N ASP A 99 -24.23 3.35 -13.56
CA ASP A 99 -24.17 4.44 -14.56
C ASP A 99 -22.72 4.78 -14.99
N PRO A 100 -21.98 3.82 -15.58
CA PRO A 100 -20.60 4.04 -16.00
C PRO A 100 -20.52 5.16 -17.04
N ILE A 101 -19.43 5.94 -17.00
CA ILE A 101 -19.16 6.97 -18.01
C ILE A 101 -19.02 6.28 -19.38
N THR A 102 -19.92 6.59 -20.30
CA THR A 102 -19.91 6.06 -21.67
C THR A 102 -19.52 7.13 -22.68
N VAL A 103 -19.02 6.69 -23.83
CA VAL A 103 -18.81 7.55 -25.00
C VAL A 103 -19.70 7.10 -26.15
N ARG A 104 -19.98 8.01 -27.08
CA ARG A 104 -20.76 7.71 -28.28
C ARG A 104 -19.91 6.95 -29.31
N GLU A 105 -20.59 6.29 -30.24
CA GLU A 105 -20.01 5.59 -31.38
C GLU A 105 -19.16 6.48 -32.30
N THR A 106 -19.41 7.79 -32.28
CA THR A 106 -18.69 8.82 -33.05
C THR A 106 -17.52 9.45 -32.29
N ALA A 107 -17.28 9.05 -31.04
CA ALA A 107 -16.21 9.61 -30.23
C ALA A 107 -14.84 9.24 -30.82
N THR A 108 -13.94 10.21 -30.86
CA THR A 108 -12.57 9.97 -31.33
C THR A 108 -11.73 9.31 -30.24
N ILE A 109 -10.65 8.62 -30.62
CA ILE A 109 -9.70 8.03 -29.67
C ILE A 109 -9.14 9.09 -28.71
N ASP A 110 -8.83 10.30 -29.19
CA ASP A 110 -8.35 11.41 -28.35
C ASP A 110 -9.36 11.78 -27.24
N GLU A 111 -10.65 11.86 -27.58
CA GLU A 111 -11.71 12.16 -26.61
C GLU A 111 -11.79 11.09 -25.52
N VAL A 112 -11.71 9.82 -25.91
CA VAL A 112 -11.74 8.70 -24.95
C VAL A 112 -10.50 8.69 -24.07
N VAL A 113 -9.30 8.89 -24.65
CA VAL A 113 -8.04 8.93 -23.89
C VAL A 113 -8.05 10.06 -22.86
N ARG A 114 -8.55 11.24 -23.20
CA ARG A 114 -8.70 12.34 -22.23
C ARG A 114 -9.65 11.98 -21.07
N LEU A 115 -10.70 11.21 -21.33
CA LEU A 115 -11.58 10.71 -20.27
C LEU A 115 -10.85 9.71 -19.37
N VAL A 116 -10.06 8.80 -19.95
CA VAL A 116 -9.21 7.86 -19.21
C VAL A 116 -8.24 8.63 -18.29
N GLU A 117 -7.54 9.64 -18.81
CA GLU A 117 -6.59 10.45 -18.03
C GLU A 117 -7.27 11.25 -16.93
N LYS A 118 -8.45 11.81 -17.22
CA LYS A 118 -9.21 12.63 -16.26
C LYS A 118 -9.81 11.82 -15.12
N HIS A 119 -10.30 10.62 -15.41
CA HIS A 119 -11.07 9.80 -14.46
C HIS A 119 -10.30 8.56 -13.94
N GLY A 120 -9.15 8.23 -14.53
CA GLY A 120 -8.33 7.09 -14.15
C GLY A 120 -8.93 5.72 -14.51
N HIS A 121 -9.95 5.66 -15.37
CA HIS A 121 -10.60 4.43 -15.78
C HIS A 121 -10.01 3.92 -17.10
N SER A 122 -9.31 2.77 -17.08
CA SER A 122 -8.69 2.19 -18.29
C SER A 122 -9.68 1.52 -19.25
N LYS A 123 -10.96 1.42 -18.89
CA LYS A 123 -12.01 0.76 -19.68
C LYS A 123 -13.20 1.69 -19.79
N VAL A 124 -13.58 2.03 -21.02
CA VAL A 124 -14.64 3.01 -21.31
C VAL A 124 -15.66 2.39 -22.25
N PRO A 125 -16.91 2.19 -21.82
CA PRO A 125 -17.97 1.68 -22.68
C PRO A 125 -18.31 2.63 -23.83
N ILE A 126 -18.59 2.04 -24.99
CA ILE A 126 -19.13 2.73 -26.15
C ILE A 126 -20.59 2.34 -26.29
N ALA A 127 -21.49 3.32 -26.37
CA ALA A 127 -22.92 3.11 -26.48
C ALA A 127 -23.59 4.07 -27.47
N ASP A 128 -24.67 3.60 -28.11
CA ASP A 128 -25.46 4.40 -29.05
C ASP A 128 -26.29 5.48 -28.35
N ARG A 129 -27.01 6.31 -29.11
CA ARG A 129 -27.91 7.37 -28.60
C ARG A 129 -28.95 6.90 -27.57
N ASN A 130 -29.40 5.65 -27.66
CA ASN A 130 -30.38 5.03 -26.78
C ASN A 130 -29.74 4.25 -25.60
N ASN A 131 -28.43 4.43 -25.39
CA ASN A 131 -27.62 3.74 -24.38
C ASN A 131 -27.45 2.23 -24.65
N VAL A 132 -27.71 1.76 -25.88
CA VAL A 132 -27.43 0.38 -26.29
C VAL A 132 -25.92 0.19 -26.35
N PHE A 133 -25.43 -0.82 -25.65
CA PHE A 133 -24.00 -1.11 -25.57
C PHE A 133 -23.47 -1.63 -26.91
N LEU A 134 -22.43 -0.98 -27.44
CA LEU A 134 -21.83 -1.30 -28.73
C LEU A 134 -20.47 -1.98 -28.60
N GLY A 135 -19.75 -1.76 -27.51
CA GLY A 135 -18.43 -2.34 -27.28
C GLY A 135 -17.67 -1.64 -26.16
N LEU A 136 -16.42 -2.06 -25.92
CA LEU A 136 -15.59 -1.53 -24.85
C LEU A 136 -14.26 -1.01 -25.39
N PHE A 137 -13.95 0.25 -25.14
CA PHE A 137 -12.60 0.78 -25.30
C PHE A 137 -11.72 0.31 -24.12
N SER A 138 -10.50 -0.14 -24.41
CA SER A 138 -9.50 -0.53 -23.41
C SER A 138 -8.20 0.21 -23.67
N PHE A 139 -7.71 0.93 -22.66
CA PHE A 139 -6.47 1.70 -22.76
C PHE A 139 -5.24 0.80 -23.05
N ASP A 140 -5.19 -0.39 -22.44
CA ASP A 140 -4.11 -1.36 -22.70
C ASP A 140 -4.08 -1.79 -24.17
N ARG A 141 -5.26 -2.03 -24.76
CA ARG A 141 -5.38 -2.39 -26.19
C ARG A 141 -5.02 -1.21 -27.10
N TYR A 142 -5.34 0.02 -26.69
CA TYR A 142 -4.94 1.22 -27.40
C TYR A 142 -3.41 1.38 -27.42
N LEU A 143 -2.71 1.13 -26.31
CA LEU A 143 -1.23 1.22 -26.24
C LEU A 143 -0.52 0.25 -27.20
N GLU A 144 -1.16 -0.89 -27.51
CA GLU A 144 -0.66 -1.87 -28.47
C GLU A 144 -1.16 -1.64 -29.90
N ALA A 145 -2.17 -0.78 -30.09
CA ALA A 145 -2.77 -0.52 -31.38
C ALA A 145 -2.01 0.58 -32.14
N ASN A 146 -1.84 0.38 -33.45
CA ASN A 146 -1.33 1.42 -34.34
C ASN A 146 -2.46 2.34 -34.83
N ALA A 147 -3.20 2.94 -33.90
CA ALA A 147 -4.35 3.79 -34.17
C ALA A 147 -4.02 5.27 -34.00
N THR A 148 -4.64 6.12 -34.82
CA THR A 148 -4.40 7.56 -34.78
C THR A 148 -5.44 8.27 -33.89
N PRO A 149 -5.09 9.32 -33.14
CA PRO A 149 -6.02 9.95 -32.18
C PRO A 149 -7.33 10.47 -32.79
N GLY A 150 -7.33 10.83 -34.07
CA GLY A 150 -8.51 11.34 -34.77
C GLY A 150 -9.46 10.27 -35.31
N GLU A 151 -9.11 8.99 -35.22
CA GLU A 151 -10.00 7.90 -35.60
C GLU A 151 -11.09 7.66 -34.55
N GLU A 152 -12.22 7.10 -34.97
CA GLU A 152 -13.30 6.69 -34.06
C GLU A 152 -12.82 5.56 -33.14
N ALA A 153 -13.16 5.65 -31.87
CA ALA A 153 -12.80 4.65 -30.85
C ALA A 153 -13.37 3.25 -31.14
N THR A 154 -14.46 3.18 -31.91
CA THR A 154 -15.09 1.93 -32.38
C THR A 154 -14.14 1.07 -33.20
N LYS A 155 -13.15 1.65 -33.91
CA LYS A 155 -12.19 0.87 -34.71
C LYS A 155 -11.30 -0.06 -33.89
N ILE A 156 -11.06 0.28 -32.63
CA ILE A 156 -10.18 -0.48 -31.73
C ILE A 156 -10.91 -1.05 -30.51
N MET A 157 -12.24 -0.90 -30.47
CA MET A 157 -13.03 -1.43 -29.38
C MET A 157 -13.02 -2.96 -29.35
N ILE A 158 -13.24 -3.52 -28.17
CA ILE A 158 -13.54 -4.94 -28.00
C ILE A 158 -15.02 -5.12 -28.31
N GLU A 159 -15.30 -6.00 -29.27
CA GLU A 159 -16.66 -6.29 -29.73
C GLU A 159 -17.46 -7.02 -28.63
N PRO A 160 -18.79 -6.80 -28.52
CA PRO A 160 -19.63 -7.43 -27.50
C PRO A 160 -19.51 -8.96 -27.44
N LYS A 161 -19.31 -9.62 -28.57
CA LYS A 161 -19.13 -11.08 -28.66
C LYS A 161 -17.88 -11.60 -27.93
N ASP A 162 -16.87 -10.75 -27.77
CA ASP A 162 -15.60 -11.09 -27.15
C ASP A 162 -15.56 -10.62 -25.67
N LEU A 163 -16.64 -10.00 -25.18
CA LEU A 163 -16.75 -9.45 -23.84
C LEU A 163 -17.56 -10.36 -22.90
N PRO A 164 -17.22 -10.39 -21.60
CA PRO A 164 -18.12 -10.90 -20.58
C PRO A 164 -19.35 -10.00 -20.45
N ILE A 165 -20.50 -10.50 -20.89
CA ILE A 165 -21.77 -9.78 -20.82
C ILE A 165 -22.80 -10.67 -20.11
N THR A 166 -23.55 -10.09 -19.18
CA THR A 166 -24.79 -10.66 -18.64
C THR A 166 -25.96 -9.72 -18.90
N LYS A 167 -27.15 -10.29 -19.11
CA LYS A 167 -28.41 -9.53 -19.25
C LYS A 167 -29.23 -9.47 -17.96
N ASN A 168 -28.70 -10.05 -16.88
CA ASN A 168 -29.35 -9.98 -15.59
C ASN A 168 -28.99 -8.63 -14.93
N SER A 169 -29.80 -7.60 -15.16
CA SER A 169 -29.58 -6.26 -14.58
C SER A 169 -29.61 -6.26 -13.04
N ASP A 170 -30.29 -7.22 -12.44
CA ASP A 170 -30.44 -7.40 -10.98
C ASP A 170 -29.41 -8.37 -10.39
N ILE A 171 -28.35 -8.71 -11.15
CA ILE A 171 -27.31 -9.64 -10.70
C ILE A 171 -26.70 -9.20 -9.36
N SER A 172 -26.68 -10.13 -8.40
CA SER A 172 -26.07 -9.88 -7.10
C SER A 172 -24.54 -9.85 -7.20
N LEU A 173 -23.86 -9.13 -6.29
CA LEU A 173 -22.39 -9.17 -6.21
C LEU A 173 -21.84 -10.59 -6.06
N LYS A 174 -22.57 -11.47 -5.38
CA LYS A 174 -22.19 -12.88 -5.18
C LYS A 174 -22.23 -13.67 -6.48
N ASP A 175 -23.21 -13.42 -7.34
CA ASP A 175 -23.33 -14.11 -8.62
C ASP A 175 -22.41 -13.51 -9.67
N ALA A 176 -22.25 -12.17 -9.67
CA ALA A 176 -21.24 -11.49 -10.48
C ALA A 176 -19.83 -12.03 -10.17
N LYS A 177 -19.49 -12.30 -8.89
CA LYS A 177 -18.22 -12.96 -8.50
C LYS A 177 -18.00 -14.31 -9.17
N LYS A 178 -19.07 -15.11 -9.34
CA LYS A 178 -18.97 -16.42 -10.00
C LYS A 178 -18.74 -16.27 -11.49
N GLU A 179 -19.47 -15.35 -12.14
CA GLU A 179 -19.30 -15.09 -13.58
C GLU A 179 -17.94 -14.45 -13.91
N LEU A 180 -17.37 -13.71 -12.96
CA LEU A 180 -16.04 -13.12 -13.05
C LEU A 180 -14.90 -14.13 -12.81
N SER A 181 -15.13 -15.43 -12.55
CA SER A 181 -14.13 -16.39 -12.05
C SER A 181 -12.81 -16.44 -12.86
N GLU A 182 -12.83 -16.04 -14.13
CA GLU A 182 -11.64 -15.92 -15.00
C GLU A 182 -11.43 -14.53 -15.62
N LYS A 183 -12.35 -13.57 -15.39
CA LYS A 183 -12.38 -12.27 -16.06
C LYS A 183 -12.35 -11.12 -15.06
N ASN A 184 -11.67 -10.02 -15.42
CA ASN A 184 -11.47 -8.89 -14.50
C ASN A 184 -12.65 -7.90 -14.44
N TYR A 185 -13.63 -8.03 -15.34
CA TYR A 185 -14.83 -7.21 -15.37
C TYR A 185 -15.99 -7.96 -16.04
N LEU A 186 -17.22 -7.52 -15.79
CA LEU A 186 -18.47 -8.06 -16.34
C LEU A 186 -19.38 -6.89 -16.70
N ILE A 187 -19.75 -6.81 -17.97
CA ILE A 187 -20.69 -5.83 -18.47
C ILE A 187 -22.11 -6.33 -18.17
N VAL A 188 -22.92 -5.49 -17.54
CA VAL A 188 -24.31 -5.82 -17.19
C VAL A 188 -25.24 -4.97 -18.04
N LEU A 189 -26.05 -5.65 -18.86
CA LEU A 189 -27.03 -5.03 -19.73
C LEU A 189 -28.45 -5.32 -19.24
N ASP A 190 -29.41 -4.50 -19.65
CA ASP A 190 -30.84 -4.82 -19.56
C ASP A 190 -31.29 -5.73 -20.72
N ASP A 191 -32.57 -6.13 -20.72
CA ASP A 191 -33.16 -6.96 -21.78
C ASP A 191 -33.12 -6.32 -23.17
N LEU A 192 -33.06 -4.99 -23.23
CA LEU A 192 -32.97 -4.20 -24.46
C LEU A 192 -31.52 -4.00 -24.92
N GLY A 193 -30.54 -4.55 -24.21
CA GLY A 193 -29.12 -4.44 -24.52
C GLY A 193 -28.49 -3.10 -24.11
N ARG A 194 -29.15 -2.34 -23.23
CA ARG A 194 -28.61 -1.07 -22.72
C ARG A 194 -27.67 -1.31 -21.55
N LEU A 195 -26.60 -0.51 -21.49
CA LEU A 195 -25.64 -0.61 -20.40
C LEU A 195 -26.24 -0.10 -19.10
N VAL A 196 -26.28 -0.96 -18.08
CA VAL A 196 -26.77 -0.62 -16.75
C VAL A 196 -25.60 -0.37 -15.80
N LYS A 197 -24.67 -1.32 -15.72
CA LYS A 197 -23.53 -1.26 -14.80
C LYS A 197 -22.37 -2.12 -15.28
N ILE A 198 -21.20 -1.93 -14.66
CA ILE A 198 -20.03 -2.80 -14.86
C ILE A 198 -19.56 -3.30 -13.51
N ALA A 199 -19.47 -4.61 -13.36
CA ALA A 199 -18.82 -5.21 -12.19
C ALA A 199 -17.33 -5.33 -12.48
N PHE A 200 -16.48 -4.86 -11.56
CA PHE A 200 -15.03 -5.09 -11.63
C PHE A 200 -14.61 -6.08 -10.55
N ARG A 201 -13.80 -7.07 -10.94
CA ARG A 201 -13.21 -8.00 -9.99
C ARG A 201 -12.42 -7.23 -8.92
N LYS A 202 -12.50 -7.72 -7.68
CA LYS A 202 -11.61 -7.28 -6.60
C LYS A 202 -10.21 -7.81 -6.92
N ASP A 203 -9.28 -6.92 -7.27
CA ASP A 203 -7.90 -7.30 -7.66
C ASP A 203 -7.10 -7.91 -6.50
N VAL A 204 -7.48 -7.63 -5.25
CA VAL A 204 -6.77 -8.10 -4.05
C VAL A 204 -7.79 -8.43 -2.95
N GLU A 205 -7.82 -9.66 -2.45
CA GLU A 205 -8.80 -10.10 -1.44
C GLU A 205 -8.71 -9.32 -0.12
N ASN A 206 -7.48 -9.01 0.34
CA ASN A 206 -7.23 -8.21 1.53
C ASN A 206 -6.21 -7.11 1.21
N ILE A 207 -6.63 -5.84 1.32
CA ILE A 207 -5.75 -4.68 1.13
C ILE A 207 -5.15 -4.33 2.51
N PRO A 208 -3.84 -4.53 2.71
CA PRO A 208 -3.22 -4.30 4.00
C PRO A 208 -3.11 -2.81 4.31
N VAL A 209 -3.44 -2.42 5.54
CA VAL A 209 -3.32 -1.05 6.03
C VAL A 209 -2.84 -1.02 7.48
N ALA A 210 -1.94 -0.09 7.77
CA ALA A 210 -1.40 0.13 9.11
C ALA A 210 -1.83 1.50 9.66
N ALA A 211 -1.83 1.61 10.99
CA ALA A 211 -2.14 2.85 11.68
C ALA A 211 -0.99 3.25 12.61
N ALA A 212 -0.48 4.46 12.41
CA ALA A 212 0.49 5.04 13.32
C ALA A 212 -0.18 5.55 14.61
N VAL A 213 0.53 5.41 15.72
CA VAL A 213 0.17 5.91 17.05
C VAL A 213 1.38 6.60 17.70
N SER A 214 1.12 7.49 18.65
CA SER A 214 2.18 8.09 19.48
C SER A 214 2.29 7.39 20.83
N THR A 215 3.25 7.80 21.66
CA THR A 215 3.40 7.34 23.05
C THR A 215 2.56 8.17 24.05
N HIS A 216 1.83 9.19 23.58
CA HIS A 216 1.03 10.06 24.44
C HIS A 216 -0.31 9.43 24.86
N ARG A 217 -0.94 10.02 25.90
CA ARG A 217 -2.25 9.56 26.40
C ARG A 217 -3.28 9.45 25.27
N GLY A 218 -4.10 8.40 25.34
CA GLY A 218 -5.16 8.13 24.36
C GLY A 218 -4.77 7.15 23.25
N TRP A 219 -3.50 6.74 23.15
CA TRP A 219 -3.05 5.77 22.14
C TRP A 219 -3.79 4.42 22.25
N LYS A 220 -4.12 3.93 23.46
CA LYS A 220 -4.87 2.68 23.66
C LYS A 220 -6.24 2.70 22.99
N ARG A 221 -7.00 3.78 23.19
CA ARG A 221 -8.31 3.98 22.56
C ARG A 221 -8.18 4.01 21.04
N ARG A 222 -7.16 4.69 20.52
CA ARG A 222 -6.88 4.72 19.07
C ARG A 222 -6.61 3.32 18.53
N VAL A 223 -5.74 2.55 19.18
CA VAL A 223 -5.45 1.16 18.79
C VAL A 223 -6.72 0.32 18.79
N GLN A 224 -7.52 0.36 19.87
CA GLN A 224 -8.77 -0.39 19.96
C GLN A 224 -9.71 -0.07 18.80
N SER A 225 -9.96 1.22 18.54
CA SER A 225 -10.83 1.63 17.44
C SER A 225 -10.30 1.22 16.06
N CYS A 226 -8.99 1.22 15.83
CA CYS A 226 -8.41 0.76 14.58
C CYS A 226 -8.48 -0.78 14.43
N VAL A 227 -8.31 -1.53 15.52
CA VAL A 227 -8.44 -2.99 15.55
C VAL A 227 -9.88 -3.40 15.23
N GLU A 228 -10.88 -2.70 15.79
CA GLU A 228 -12.31 -2.95 15.54
C GLU A 228 -12.68 -2.87 14.06
N VAL A 229 -12.02 -2.00 13.28
CA VAL A 229 -12.25 -1.87 11.83
C VAL A 229 -11.25 -2.65 10.97
N GLY A 230 -10.42 -3.51 11.59
CA GLY A 230 -9.59 -4.47 10.87
C GLY A 230 -8.25 -3.93 10.35
N VAL A 231 -7.60 -3.02 11.08
CA VAL A 231 -6.20 -2.64 10.77
C VAL A 231 -5.26 -3.85 10.84
N ASP A 232 -4.26 -3.92 9.96
CA ASP A 232 -3.36 -5.08 9.85
C ASP A 232 -2.06 -4.92 10.66
N MET A 233 -1.66 -3.69 11.00
CA MET A 233 -0.47 -3.41 11.81
C MET A 233 -0.59 -2.08 12.57
N ILE A 234 -0.01 -2.01 13.77
CA ILE A 234 0.17 -0.76 14.50
C ILE A 234 1.63 -0.30 14.42
N VAL A 235 1.83 0.98 14.12
CA VAL A 235 3.15 1.60 14.05
C VAL A 235 3.31 2.63 15.18
N VAL A 236 4.17 2.37 16.15
CA VAL A 236 4.54 3.38 17.15
C VAL A 236 5.56 4.32 16.49
N ASP A 237 5.13 5.55 16.24
CA ASP A 237 5.90 6.56 15.53
C ASP A 237 6.33 7.67 16.49
N THR A 238 7.57 7.59 16.95
CA THR A 238 8.24 8.62 17.77
C THR A 238 9.59 8.97 17.14
N SER A 239 10.08 10.20 17.37
CA SER A 239 11.41 10.59 16.86
C SER A 239 12.54 9.77 17.46
N ASP A 240 12.42 9.43 18.74
CA ASP A 240 13.33 8.56 19.48
C ASP A 240 12.49 7.54 20.26
N ALA A 241 12.69 6.26 19.96
CA ALA A 241 12.01 5.14 20.58
C ALA A 241 12.84 4.46 21.69
N HIS A 242 14.09 4.86 21.89
CA HIS A 242 14.95 4.26 22.91
C HIS A 242 14.68 4.88 24.29
N ASN A 243 13.47 4.67 24.82
CA ASN A 243 13.03 5.20 26.11
C ASN A 243 11.96 4.33 26.78
N GLU A 244 11.75 4.59 28.07
CA GLU A 244 10.81 3.84 28.92
C GLU A 244 9.34 4.00 28.50
N PHE A 245 8.95 5.17 27.96
CA PHE A 245 7.58 5.36 27.47
C PHE A 245 7.26 4.41 26.32
N THR A 246 8.22 4.22 25.42
CA THR A 246 8.07 3.30 24.29
C THR A 246 8.03 1.85 24.75
N ALA A 247 8.92 1.45 25.67
CA ALA A 247 8.86 0.12 26.29
C ALA A 247 7.50 -0.16 26.93
N LYS A 248 6.94 0.83 27.64
CA LYS A 248 5.62 0.68 28.26
C LYS A 248 4.49 0.53 27.23
N VAL A 249 4.57 1.24 26.10
CA VAL A 249 3.61 1.08 24.99
C VAL A 249 3.68 -0.34 24.42
N ILE A 250 4.88 -0.88 24.20
CA ILE A 250 5.04 -2.25 23.67
C ILE A 250 4.44 -3.27 24.65
N GLU A 251 4.82 -3.19 25.93
CA GLU A 251 4.31 -4.07 26.98
C GLU A 251 2.77 -4.03 27.06
N ASP A 252 2.20 -2.83 27.11
CA ASP A 252 0.76 -2.64 27.18
C ASP A 252 0.04 -3.12 25.91
N PHE A 253 0.62 -2.88 24.72
CA PHE A 253 0.06 -3.33 23.45
C PHE A 253 0.04 -4.86 23.37
N LYS A 254 1.13 -5.52 23.74
CA LYS A 254 1.17 -6.99 23.83
C LYS A 254 0.16 -7.50 24.86
N GLY A 255 -0.03 -6.80 25.98
CA GLY A 255 -1.05 -7.08 26.98
C GLY A 255 -2.50 -6.97 26.47
N MET A 256 -2.75 -6.18 25.41
CA MET A 256 -4.07 -6.08 24.76
C MET A 256 -4.40 -7.34 23.93
N LYS A 257 -3.42 -8.18 23.60
CA LYS A 257 -3.60 -9.45 22.86
C LYS A 257 -4.41 -9.29 21.57
N THR A 258 -4.14 -8.23 20.81
CA THR A 258 -4.84 -7.92 19.55
C THR A 258 -4.56 -8.94 18.44
N GLY A 259 -3.46 -9.70 18.56
CA GLY A 259 -2.97 -10.60 17.50
C GLY A 259 -2.27 -9.89 16.34
N LEU A 260 -2.20 -8.55 16.36
CA LEU A 260 -1.55 -7.76 15.31
C LEU A 260 -0.07 -7.54 15.62
N PRO A 261 0.78 -7.43 14.58
CA PRO A 261 2.15 -7.00 14.76
C PRO A 261 2.26 -5.52 15.16
N ILE A 262 3.30 -5.21 15.95
CA ILE A 262 3.70 -3.85 16.29
C ILE A 262 5.06 -3.50 15.68
N CYS A 263 5.06 -2.48 14.83
CA CYS A 263 6.27 -1.84 14.34
C CYS A 263 6.61 -0.64 15.22
N VAL A 264 7.85 -0.53 15.67
CA VAL A 264 8.25 0.49 16.65
C VAL A 264 9.49 1.22 16.18
N GLY A 265 9.43 2.54 16.18
CA GLY A 265 10.59 3.36 15.92
C GLY A 265 10.39 4.82 16.29
N ASN A 266 11.41 5.66 16.15
CA ASN A 266 12.65 5.36 15.43
C ASN A 266 13.85 5.12 16.34
N VAL A 267 14.79 4.31 15.84
CA VAL A 267 16.11 4.10 16.46
C VAL A 267 17.23 4.30 15.44
N ILE A 268 18.43 4.63 15.93
CA ILE A 268 19.63 4.88 15.12
C ILE A 268 20.90 4.24 15.68
N THR A 269 20.77 3.45 16.75
CA THR A 269 21.89 2.83 17.45
C THR A 269 21.65 1.34 17.65
N TYR A 270 22.74 0.59 17.78
CA TYR A 270 22.72 -0.81 18.17
C TYR A 270 21.86 -1.03 19.43
N ASP A 271 22.15 -0.26 20.49
CA ASP A 271 21.45 -0.40 21.78
C ASP A 271 19.96 -0.10 21.64
N GLY A 272 19.57 0.90 20.85
CA GLY A 272 18.17 1.24 20.63
C GLY A 272 17.42 0.14 19.87
N ALA A 273 18.02 -0.41 18.81
CA ALA A 273 17.42 -1.52 18.08
C ALA A 273 17.30 -2.77 18.98
N LYS A 274 18.38 -3.15 19.68
CA LYS A 274 18.37 -4.29 20.61
C LYS A 274 17.32 -4.12 21.71
N PHE A 275 17.24 -2.92 22.30
CA PHE A 275 16.24 -2.58 23.30
C PHE A 275 14.81 -2.80 22.79
N LEU A 276 14.46 -2.35 21.58
CA LEU A 276 13.10 -2.53 21.05
C LEU A 276 12.77 -4.01 20.79
N MET A 277 13.72 -4.79 20.26
CA MET A 277 13.56 -6.23 20.07
C MET A 277 13.34 -6.95 21.41
N GLU A 278 14.17 -6.66 22.42
CA GLU A 278 14.05 -7.24 23.77
C GLU A 278 12.74 -6.88 24.47
N LYS A 279 12.16 -5.72 24.17
CA LYS A 279 10.84 -5.32 24.68
C LYS A 279 9.68 -5.97 23.93
N GLY A 280 9.94 -6.67 22.83
CA GLY A 280 8.96 -7.41 22.05
C GLY A 280 8.34 -6.64 20.91
N ALA A 281 9.06 -5.68 20.31
CA ALA A 281 8.66 -5.15 19.00
C ALA A 281 8.72 -6.27 17.95
N ASP A 282 7.70 -6.35 17.08
CA ASP A 282 7.68 -7.33 15.99
C ASP A 282 8.45 -6.82 14.76
N VAL A 283 8.64 -5.51 14.67
CA VAL A 283 9.41 -4.81 13.62
C VAL A 283 10.06 -3.57 14.24
N VAL A 284 11.30 -3.25 13.87
CA VAL A 284 12.03 -2.09 14.38
C VAL A 284 12.27 -1.08 13.26
N LYS A 285 11.61 0.07 13.31
CA LYS A 285 11.78 1.13 12.30
C LYS A 285 13.04 1.96 12.56
N VAL A 286 13.95 1.98 11.58
CA VAL A 286 15.28 2.62 11.70
C VAL A 286 15.31 3.99 11.03
N GLY A 287 15.99 4.95 11.67
CA GLY A 287 16.40 6.23 11.07
C GLY A 287 15.87 7.46 11.80
N MET A 288 16.74 8.42 12.07
CA MET A 288 16.36 9.72 12.65
C MET A 288 17.22 10.80 12.00
N SER A 289 16.57 11.91 11.62
CA SER A 289 17.19 13.07 10.98
C SER A 289 17.64 12.90 9.53
N SER A 290 17.49 11.73 8.91
CA SER A 290 17.84 11.47 7.52
C SER A 290 16.76 11.84 6.50
N GLY A 291 15.56 12.20 6.94
CA GLY A 291 14.46 12.59 6.05
C GLY A 291 14.72 13.92 5.35
N SER A 292 14.28 14.03 4.09
CA SER A 292 14.53 15.20 3.23
C SER A 292 14.08 16.55 3.83
N ILE A 293 13.01 16.54 4.64
CA ILE A 293 12.47 17.73 5.31
C ILE A 293 12.83 17.82 6.80
N CYS A 294 13.59 16.85 7.32
CA CYS A 294 13.86 16.75 8.74
C CYS A 294 14.95 17.74 9.17
N THR A 295 14.65 18.61 10.13
CA THR A 295 15.61 19.58 10.67
C THR A 295 16.23 19.16 12.01
N THR A 296 15.86 17.98 12.52
CA THR A 296 16.25 17.51 13.87
C THR A 296 17.76 17.56 14.12
N GLN A 297 18.59 17.14 13.16
CA GLN A 297 20.04 17.22 13.32
C GLN A 297 20.55 18.66 13.39
N ARG A 298 19.97 19.58 12.60
CA ARG A 298 20.35 20.99 12.60
C ARG A 298 19.95 21.68 13.90
N GLU A 299 18.74 21.42 14.37
CA GLU A 299 18.14 22.14 15.51
C GLU A 299 18.52 21.52 16.86
N LYS A 300 18.64 20.20 16.95
CA LYS A 300 18.84 19.47 18.21
C LYS A 300 20.20 18.78 18.31
N ALA A 301 21.02 18.84 17.25
CA ALA A 301 22.29 18.10 17.16
C ALA A 301 22.13 16.58 17.41
N THR A 302 20.96 16.02 17.09
CA THR A 302 20.68 14.58 17.22
C THR A 302 20.40 13.96 15.85
N GLY A 303 20.91 12.75 15.64
CA GLY A 303 20.75 12.02 14.39
C GLY A 303 21.94 11.11 14.12
N ARG A 304 21.85 10.35 13.03
CA ARG A 304 22.96 9.53 12.52
C ARG A 304 22.80 9.37 11.02
N SER A 305 23.93 9.27 10.30
CA SER A 305 23.91 8.99 8.87
C SER A 305 23.13 7.69 8.60
N PRO A 306 22.20 7.67 7.61
CA PRO A 306 21.20 6.62 7.48
C PRO A 306 21.78 5.22 7.24
N MET A 307 22.85 5.10 6.44
CA MET A 307 23.46 3.80 6.19
C MET A 307 24.17 3.27 7.45
N THR A 308 24.85 4.13 8.21
CA THR A 308 25.40 3.72 9.51
C THR A 308 24.32 3.33 10.52
N ALA A 309 23.19 4.05 10.57
CA ALA A 309 22.07 3.68 11.43
C ALA A 309 21.51 2.30 11.08
N LEU A 310 21.35 2.01 9.78
CA LEU A 310 20.91 0.71 9.28
C LEU A 310 21.90 -0.40 9.62
N LEU A 311 23.19 -0.23 9.33
CA LEU A 311 24.23 -1.22 9.62
C LEU A 311 24.29 -1.57 11.11
N GLU A 312 24.14 -0.58 11.98
CA GLU A 312 24.23 -0.78 13.43
C GLU A 312 22.99 -1.44 14.01
N SER A 313 21.82 -1.15 13.43
CA SER A 313 20.58 -1.84 13.77
C SER A 313 20.59 -3.28 13.23
N SER A 314 21.13 -3.50 12.02
CA SER A 314 21.35 -4.83 11.43
C SER A 314 22.28 -5.68 12.29
N ARG A 315 23.39 -5.11 12.79
CA ARG A 315 24.27 -5.82 13.72
C ARG A 315 23.53 -6.23 15.00
N ALA A 316 22.69 -5.35 15.56
CA ALA A 316 21.87 -5.69 16.72
C ALA A 316 20.88 -6.82 16.41
N GLN A 317 20.26 -6.80 15.23
CA GLN A 317 19.32 -7.84 14.79
C GLN A 317 20.04 -9.19 14.65
N GLU A 318 21.20 -9.23 14.01
CA GLU A 318 21.99 -10.45 13.85
C GLU A 318 22.39 -11.07 15.20
N ASP A 319 22.83 -10.24 16.15
CA ASP A 319 23.18 -10.70 17.50
C ASP A 319 21.93 -11.20 18.24
N TYR A 320 20.81 -10.48 18.15
CA TYR A 320 19.54 -10.90 18.74
C TYR A 320 19.05 -12.24 18.18
N VAL A 321 19.17 -12.47 16.87
CA VAL A 321 18.86 -13.76 16.24
C VAL A 321 19.77 -14.87 16.76
N LYS A 322 21.08 -14.62 16.89
CA LYS A 322 22.01 -15.62 17.44
C LYS A 322 21.72 -15.96 18.90
N GLU A 323 21.33 -14.96 19.69
CA GLU A 323 21.04 -15.10 21.13
C GLU A 323 19.70 -15.79 21.40
N THR A 324 18.67 -15.50 20.60
CA THR A 324 17.27 -15.88 20.89
C THR A 324 16.64 -16.83 19.87
N GLY A 325 17.24 -16.97 18.69
CA GLY A 325 16.65 -17.66 17.54
C GLY A 325 15.49 -16.91 16.88
N THR A 326 15.15 -15.70 17.34
CA THR A 326 14.00 -14.92 16.85
C THR A 326 14.46 -13.84 15.89
N TYR A 327 13.84 -13.80 14.70
CA TYR A 327 14.07 -12.77 13.70
C TYR A 327 13.06 -11.62 13.84
N VAL A 328 13.53 -10.38 13.87
CA VAL A 328 12.71 -9.16 13.94
C VAL A 328 13.09 -8.25 12.78
N PRO A 329 12.22 -8.05 11.76
CA PRO A 329 12.50 -7.17 10.63
C PRO A 329 12.85 -5.72 11.04
N LEU A 330 13.66 -5.05 10.21
CA LEU A 330 14.07 -3.65 10.38
C LEU A 330 13.43 -2.74 9.30
#